data_AF-A0A2E7QTB5-F1
#
_entry.id   AF-A0A2E7QTB5-F1
#
_cell.length_a   1.000
_cell.length_b   1.000
_cell.length_c   1.000
_cell.angle_alpha   90.00
_cell.angle_beta   90.00
_cell.angle_gamma   90.00
#
_symmetry.space_group_name_H-M   'P 1'
#
loop_
_entity.id
_entity.type
_entity.pdbx_description
1 polymer ?
#
loop_
_entity_poly.entity_id
_entity_poly.type
_entity_poly.pdbx_seq_one_letter_code
_entity_poly.pdbx_strand_id
1 'polypeptide(L)'
;MAIRHFPSAKISASTTHSVKTETTGGAPTSTIADGAIAVDTTNDVFYYRSSGSWTQVSTTPTTVSDTAPSNPSAGDLWYESDTGNTVVYYDDGVGAAQWVELGHAADSTVVEYALTIDGGTPSSAYGGITSIDGGGV
;
A
#
# COMPACT_ATOMS: atom_id res chain seq x y z
N MET A 1 -51.82 5.14 -27.89
CA MET A 1 -50.72 5.63 -27.02
C MET A 1 -49.45 4.89 -27.43
N ALA A 2 -48.55 5.53 -28.16
CA ALA A 2 -47.33 4.87 -28.63
C ALA A 2 -46.21 5.07 -27.60
N ILE A 3 -45.81 3.98 -26.94
CA ILE A 3 -44.61 3.94 -26.11
C ILE A 3 -43.42 4.05 -27.05
N ARG A 4 -42.66 5.16 -26.98
CA ARG A 4 -41.39 5.27 -27.67
C ARG A 4 -40.35 4.48 -26.88
N HIS A 5 -39.93 3.35 -27.42
CA HIS A 5 -38.78 2.60 -26.91
C HIS A 5 -37.49 3.36 -27.27
N PHE A 6 -36.76 3.83 -26.26
CA PHE A 6 -35.39 4.30 -26.45
C PHE A 6 -34.48 3.08 -26.45
N PRO A 7 -33.75 2.76 -27.54
CA PRO A 7 -32.81 1.66 -27.52
C PRO A 7 -31.76 1.91 -26.43
N SER A 8 -31.44 0.85 -25.68
CA SER A 8 -30.42 0.86 -24.64
C SER A 8 -29.15 1.51 -25.17
N ALA A 9 -28.52 2.38 -24.37
CA ALA A 9 -27.21 2.93 -24.67
C ALA A 9 -26.21 1.78 -24.77
N LYS A 10 -26.04 1.22 -25.97
CA LYS A 10 -24.89 0.39 -26.29
C LYS A 10 -23.71 1.34 -26.18
N ILE A 11 -22.65 0.93 -25.48
CA ILE A 11 -21.32 1.53 -25.63
C ILE A 11 -21.12 1.63 -27.15
N SER A 12 -21.14 2.84 -27.69
CA SER A 12 -21.12 3.05 -29.13
C SER A 12 -19.87 2.38 -29.66
N ALA A 13 -20.03 1.52 -30.67
CA ALA A 13 -18.90 0.99 -31.42
C ALA A 13 -18.16 2.18 -32.02
N SER A 14 -17.14 2.66 -31.31
CA SER A 14 -16.20 3.61 -31.85
C SER A 14 -15.38 2.84 -32.87
N THR A 15 -15.31 3.34 -34.10
CA THR A 15 -14.35 2.81 -35.07
C THR A 15 -12.91 3.04 -34.63
N THR A 16 -12.71 3.94 -33.66
CA THR A 16 -11.40 4.25 -33.07
C THR A 16 -11.14 3.46 -31.79
N HIS A 17 -12.14 3.15 -30.97
CA HIS A 17 -11.95 2.52 -29.65
C HIS A 17 -12.81 1.28 -29.49
N SER A 18 -12.22 0.17 -29.05
CA SER A 18 -12.89 -1.12 -28.89
C SER A 18 -12.93 -1.54 -27.43
N VAL A 19 -14.01 -2.20 -27.02
CA VAL A 19 -14.06 -3.01 -25.79
C VAL A 19 -13.77 -4.45 -26.20
N LYS A 20 -12.81 -5.08 -25.53
CA LYS A 20 -12.50 -6.50 -25.70
C LYS A 20 -12.86 -7.27 -24.45
N THR A 21 -13.32 -8.50 -24.64
CA THR A 21 -13.50 -9.46 -23.55
C THR A 21 -12.60 -10.63 -23.91
N GLU A 22 -11.50 -10.77 -23.19
CA GLU A 22 -10.63 -11.93 -23.31
C GLU A 22 -11.24 -13.04 -22.46
N THR A 23 -11.60 -14.14 -23.12
CA THR A 23 -12.16 -15.33 -22.44
C THR A 23 -11.08 -16.31 -22.00
N THR A 24 -9.82 -16.03 -22.35
CA THR A 24 -8.64 -16.82 -21.97
C THR A 24 -7.75 -15.96 -21.09
N GLY A 25 -7.07 -16.57 -20.11
CA GLY A 25 -6.26 -15.83 -19.14
C GLY A 25 -5.02 -15.16 -19.74
N GLY A 26 -4.70 -13.97 -19.22
CA GLY A 26 -3.51 -13.18 -19.55
C GLY A 26 -3.82 -11.86 -20.26
N ALA A 27 -2.76 -11.08 -20.48
CA ALA A 27 -2.85 -9.82 -21.19
C ALA A 27 -3.35 -10.04 -22.64
N PRO A 28 -4.29 -9.22 -23.14
CA PRO A 28 -4.77 -9.33 -24.52
C PRO A 28 -3.61 -9.19 -25.53
N THR A 29 -3.70 -9.86 -26.68
CA THR A 29 -2.67 -9.80 -27.73
C THR A 29 -3.09 -8.99 -28.96
N SER A 30 -4.33 -8.51 -28.98
CA SER A 30 -4.88 -7.78 -30.12
C SER A 30 -4.21 -6.42 -30.34
N THR A 31 -3.90 -6.11 -31.60
CA THR A 31 -3.32 -4.84 -32.06
C THR A 31 -4.42 -3.85 -32.48
N ILE A 32 -5.27 -3.50 -31.51
CA ILE A 32 -6.29 -2.44 -31.67
C ILE A 32 -5.71 -1.07 -31.29
N ALA A 33 -6.47 0.01 -31.43
CA ALA A 33 -5.97 1.34 -31.08
C ALA A 33 -5.73 1.51 -29.57
N ASP A 34 -4.83 2.43 -29.20
CA ASP A 34 -4.69 2.89 -27.82
C ASP A 34 -5.99 3.51 -27.30
N GLY A 35 -6.20 3.45 -25.99
CA GLY A 35 -7.47 3.81 -25.34
C GLY A 35 -8.51 2.69 -25.34
N ALA A 36 -8.20 1.53 -25.93
CA ALA A 36 -9.03 0.34 -25.80
C ALA A 36 -8.98 -0.23 -24.38
N ILE A 37 -10.06 -0.91 -24.01
CA ILE A 37 -10.21 -1.56 -22.71
C ILE A 37 -10.48 -3.05 -22.90
N ALA A 38 -9.97 -3.87 -21.99
CA ALA A 38 -10.22 -5.30 -21.98
C ALA A 38 -10.55 -5.83 -20.58
N VAL A 39 -11.41 -6.85 -20.55
CA VAL A 39 -11.69 -7.64 -19.36
C VAL A 39 -11.15 -9.05 -19.59
N ASP A 40 -10.25 -9.50 -18.73
CA ASP A 40 -9.81 -10.90 -18.62
C ASP A 40 -10.74 -11.59 -17.62
N THR A 41 -11.64 -12.43 -18.13
CA THR A 41 -12.64 -13.13 -17.30
C THR A 41 -12.09 -14.39 -16.63
N THR A 42 -10.85 -14.78 -16.93
CA THR A 42 -10.20 -15.94 -16.29
C THR A 42 -9.47 -15.50 -15.03
N ASN A 43 -8.81 -14.34 -15.09
CA ASN A 43 -8.05 -13.79 -13.98
C ASN A 43 -8.76 -12.64 -13.24
N ASP A 44 -9.97 -12.26 -13.66
CA ASP A 44 -10.76 -11.15 -13.12
C ASP A 44 -10.03 -9.80 -13.15
N VAL A 45 -9.31 -9.55 -14.24
CA VAL A 45 -8.45 -8.38 -14.41
C VAL A 45 -8.97 -7.45 -15.50
N PHE A 46 -8.87 -6.14 -15.28
CA PHE A 46 -9.08 -5.14 -16.32
C PHE A 46 -7.75 -4.70 -16.93
N TYR A 47 -7.71 -4.46 -18.24
CA TYR A 47 -6.57 -3.91 -18.96
C TYR A 47 -6.98 -2.67 -19.75
N TYR A 48 -6.05 -1.74 -19.93
CA TYR A 48 -6.15 -0.67 -20.92
C TYR A 48 -4.98 -0.73 -21.89
N ARG A 49 -5.19 -0.29 -23.13
CA ARG A 49 -4.13 -0.22 -24.13
C ARG A 49 -3.54 1.19 -24.18
N SER A 50 -2.22 1.30 -24.05
CA SER A 50 -1.49 2.57 -24.15
C SER A 50 -0.14 2.35 -24.83
N SER A 51 0.26 3.29 -25.69
CA SER A 51 1.55 3.29 -26.37
C SER A 51 1.86 1.96 -27.08
N GLY A 52 0.83 1.32 -27.66
CA GLY A 52 1.02 0.05 -28.37
C GLY A 52 0.96 -1.21 -27.51
N SER A 53 0.87 -1.09 -26.18
CA SER A 53 0.92 -2.21 -25.23
C SER A 53 -0.32 -2.29 -24.36
N TRP A 54 -0.64 -3.50 -23.89
CA TRP A 54 -1.67 -3.73 -22.89
C TRP A 54 -1.09 -3.58 -21.49
N THR A 55 -1.68 -2.69 -20.71
CA THR A 55 -1.32 -2.46 -19.32
C THR A 55 -2.45 -2.94 -18.43
N GLN A 56 -2.09 -3.80 -17.47
CA GLN A 56 -3.01 -4.26 -16.45
C GLN A 56 -3.42 -3.08 -15.56
N VAL A 57 -4.72 -2.89 -15.38
CA VAL A 57 -5.25 -2.09 -14.27
C VAL A 57 -5.26 -3.00 -13.06
N SER A 58 -4.13 -3.03 -12.37
CA SER A 58 -3.98 -3.86 -11.18
C SER A 58 -4.70 -3.19 -10.02
N THR A 59 -5.71 -3.86 -9.49
CA THR A 59 -6.12 -3.66 -8.10
C THR A 59 -5.20 -4.56 -7.27
N THR A 60 -3.94 -4.19 -7.02
CA THR A 60 -3.04 -4.99 -6.18
C THR A 60 -3.72 -5.16 -4.81
N PRO A 61 -4.35 -6.32 -4.53
CA PRO A 61 -5.00 -6.52 -3.25
C PRO A 61 -3.88 -6.68 -2.22
N THR A 62 -4.06 -6.14 -1.02
CA THR A 62 -3.18 -6.49 0.09
C THR A 62 -3.24 -8.01 0.26
N THR A 63 -2.11 -8.69 0.09
CA THR A 63 -2.03 -10.14 0.31
C THR A 63 -2.12 -10.41 1.80
N VAL A 64 -2.82 -11.47 2.22
CA VAL A 64 -2.92 -11.89 3.63
C VAL A 64 -2.45 -13.34 3.72
N SER A 65 -1.38 -13.58 4.47
CA SER A 65 -0.78 -14.91 4.65
C SER A 65 0.26 -14.87 5.75
N ASP A 66 0.56 -16.03 6.36
CA ASP A 66 1.60 -16.22 7.41
C ASP A 66 3.05 -16.21 6.88
N THR A 67 3.21 -16.18 5.56
CA THR A 67 4.52 -16.15 4.91
C THR A 67 4.52 -15.12 3.81
N ALA A 68 5.67 -14.48 3.62
CA ALA A 68 5.83 -13.43 2.64
C ALA A 68 5.53 -13.96 1.22
N PRO A 69 4.82 -13.18 0.37
CA PRO A 69 4.64 -13.51 -1.04
C PRO A 69 5.99 -13.76 -1.74
N SER A 70 6.05 -14.79 -2.59
CA SER A 70 7.30 -15.23 -3.24
C SER A 70 7.67 -14.47 -4.51
N ASN A 71 6.72 -13.73 -5.10
CA ASN A 71 6.92 -12.95 -6.32
C ASN A 71 6.25 -11.57 -6.22
N PRO A 72 6.61 -10.74 -5.23
CA PRO A 72 6.02 -9.40 -5.07
C PRO A 72 6.56 -8.43 -6.13
N SER A 73 5.73 -7.45 -6.48
CA SER A 73 6.11 -6.26 -7.24
C SER A 73 6.33 -5.08 -6.30
N ALA A 74 7.21 -4.15 -6.69
CA ALA A 74 7.44 -2.94 -5.90
C ALA A 74 6.12 -2.18 -5.67
N GLY A 75 5.83 -1.86 -4.41
CA GLY A 75 4.58 -1.24 -3.97
C GLY A 75 3.50 -2.23 -3.52
N ASP A 76 3.68 -3.54 -3.68
CA ASP A 76 2.73 -4.53 -3.16
C ASP A 76 2.63 -4.46 -1.64
N LEU A 77 1.42 -4.61 -1.12
CA LEU A 77 1.14 -4.68 0.31
C LEU A 77 0.91 -6.14 0.73
N TRP A 78 1.46 -6.49 1.88
CA TRP A 78 1.22 -7.77 2.55
C TRP A 78 0.86 -7.51 4.02
N TYR A 79 -0.19 -8.16 4.49
CA TYR A 79 -0.57 -8.23 5.89
C TYR A 79 -0.15 -9.60 6.41
N GLU A 80 0.84 -9.62 7.29
CA GLU A 80 1.35 -10.83 7.92
C GLU A 80 0.38 -11.28 9.00
N SER A 81 -0.35 -12.38 8.75
CA SER A 81 -1.50 -12.76 9.60
C SER A 81 -1.11 -13.22 11.00
N ASP A 82 0.11 -13.71 11.19
CA ASP A 82 0.62 -14.16 12.49
C ASP A 82 1.01 -12.99 13.41
N THR A 83 1.67 -11.96 12.88
CA THR A 83 2.18 -10.83 13.67
C THR A 83 1.27 -9.61 13.65
N GLY A 84 0.40 -9.50 12.64
CA GLY A 84 -0.44 -8.33 12.40
C GLY A 84 0.27 -7.19 11.67
N ASN A 85 1.51 -7.42 11.21
CA ASN A 85 2.30 -6.37 10.57
C ASN A 85 1.79 -6.12 9.16
N THR A 86 1.62 -4.84 8.81
CA THR A 86 1.38 -4.44 7.43
C THR A 86 2.71 -3.99 6.82
N VAL A 87 3.13 -4.64 5.75
CA VAL A 87 4.44 -4.44 5.11
C VAL A 87 4.27 -4.12 3.63
N VAL A 88 5.13 -3.25 3.09
CA VAL A 88 5.22 -2.91 1.67
C VAL A 88 6.48 -3.52 1.07
N TYR A 89 6.39 -4.07 -0.13
CA TYR A 89 7.57 -4.48 -0.88
C TYR A 89 8.21 -3.23 -1.52
N TYR A 90 9.40 -2.88 -1.06
CA TYR A 90 10.09 -1.66 -1.45
C TYR A 90 11.34 -1.99 -2.26
N ASP A 91 11.46 -1.35 -3.43
CA ASP A 91 12.63 -1.38 -4.30
C ASP A 91 13.06 0.07 -4.57
N ASP A 92 14.24 0.46 -4.08
CA ASP A 92 14.83 1.80 -4.29
C ASP A 92 15.71 1.86 -5.55
N GLY A 93 15.79 0.76 -6.30
CA GLY A 93 16.64 0.63 -7.48
C GLY A 93 18.13 0.43 -7.16
N VAL A 94 18.50 0.25 -5.89
CA VAL A 94 19.89 0.04 -5.44
C VAL A 94 19.97 -1.21 -4.56
N GLY A 95 20.35 -2.33 -5.18
CA GLY A 95 20.55 -3.60 -4.47
C GLY A 95 19.33 -4.51 -4.59
N ALA A 96 19.06 -5.27 -3.53
CA ALA A 96 17.95 -6.20 -3.50
C ALA A 96 16.76 -5.56 -2.78
N ALA A 97 15.58 -5.64 -3.40
CA ALA A 97 14.31 -5.19 -2.84
C ALA A 97 13.88 -5.99 -1.59
N GLN A 98 13.08 -5.36 -0.73
CA GLN A 98 12.82 -5.82 0.64
C GLN A 98 11.41 -5.50 1.13
N TRP A 99 10.91 -6.28 2.08
CA TRP A 99 9.69 -5.96 2.82
C TRP A 99 9.99 -4.94 3.92
N VAL A 100 9.25 -3.83 3.93
CA VAL A 100 9.39 -2.74 4.90
C VAL A 100 8.07 -2.57 5.63
N GLU A 101 8.11 -2.56 6.95
CA GLU A 101 6.92 -2.41 7.77
C GLU A 101 6.38 -0.97 7.76
N LEU A 102 5.06 -0.87 7.64
CA LEU A 102 4.32 0.37 7.68
C LEU A 102 3.81 0.61 9.11
N GLY A 103 4.18 1.76 9.69
CA GLY A 103 3.56 2.22 10.94
C GLY A 103 4.17 1.67 12.22
N HIS A 104 5.46 1.34 12.25
CA HIS A 104 6.18 1.11 13.50
C HIS A 104 6.09 2.38 14.38
N ALA A 105 5.34 2.30 15.48
CA ALA A 105 5.45 3.28 16.54
C ALA A 105 6.82 3.07 17.20
N ALA A 106 7.67 4.09 17.19
CA ALA A 106 8.86 4.07 18.02
C ALA A 106 8.38 3.87 19.47
N ASP A 107 8.74 2.72 20.07
CA ASP A 107 8.63 2.54 21.50
C ASP A 107 9.48 3.65 22.13
N SER A 108 8.82 4.72 22.60
CA SER A 108 9.52 5.83 23.24
C SER A 108 9.98 5.36 24.61
N THR A 109 11.07 4.62 24.63
CA THR A 109 11.73 4.13 25.85
C THR A 109 12.31 5.26 26.69
N VAL A 110 12.22 6.51 26.23
CA VAL A 110 12.46 7.70 27.05
C VAL A 110 11.21 8.00 27.88
N VAL A 111 11.06 7.32 29.01
CA VAL A 111 10.33 7.92 30.13
C VAL A 111 11.24 9.01 30.67
N GLU A 112 11.11 10.22 30.13
CA GLU A 112 11.79 11.39 30.69
C GLU A 112 11.23 11.64 32.08
N TYR A 113 11.88 11.11 33.11
CA TYR A 113 11.57 11.46 34.49
C TYR A 113 12.20 12.82 34.76
N ALA A 114 11.51 13.88 34.34
CA ALA A 114 11.91 15.26 34.62
C ALA A 114 11.79 15.54 36.12
N LEU A 115 12.86 15.24 36.87
CA LEU A 115 12.97 15.67 38.27
C LEU A 115 13.26 17.18 38.27
N THR A 116 12.26 18.00 38.59
CA THR A 116 12.50 19.44 38.81
C THR A 116 13.23 19.61 40.13
N ILE A 117 14.56 19.68 40.05
CA ILE A 117 15.43 19.99 41.18
C ILE A 117 15.48 21.52 41.28
N ASP A 118 14.48 22.10 41.93
CA ASP A 118 14.59 23.47 42.43
C ASP A 118 15.44 23.40 43.70
N GLY A 119 16.74 23.66 43.58
CA GLY A 119 17.77 23.48 44.62
C GLY A 119 17.57 24.27 45.92
N GLY A 120 16.35 24.72 46.24
CA GLY A 120 15.96 25.38 47.47
C GLY A 120 16.55 26.78 47.56
N THR A 121 15.70 27.81 47.54
CA THR A 121 16.12 29.13 48.04
C THR A 121 16.24 29.06 49.58
N PRO A 122 16.97 30.00 50.23
CA PRO A 122 17.32 29.92 51.66
C PRO A 122 16.17 29.79 52.69
N SER A 123 14.90 29.78 52.26
CA SER A 123 13.70 29.68 53.11
C SER A 123 12.79 28.47 52.86
N SER A 124 13.18 27.47 52.06
CA SER A 124 12.37 26.24 51.90
C SER A 124 12.60 25.26 53.05
N ALA A 125 11.50 24.73 53.63
CA ALA A 125 11.51 23.82 54.79
C ALA A 125 12.11 22.43 54.50
N TYR A 126 12.25 22.08 53.22
CA TYR A 126 12.99 20.91 52.78
C TYR A 126 14.37 21.41 52.33
N GLY A 127 15.41 21.06 53.09
CA GLY A 127 16.79 21.31 52.68
C GLY A 127 17.01 20.71 51.30
N GLY A 128 17.64 21.48 50.41
CA GLY A 128 17.93 21.02 49.05
C GLY A 128 18.58 19.64 49.04
N ILE A 129 18.40 18.90 47.94
CA ILE A 129 18.99 17.57 47.76
C ILE A 129 20.49 17.57 48.12
N THR A 130 20.87 16.89 49.20
CA THR A 130 22.27 16.94 49.69
C THR A 130 23.20 16.01 48.92
N SER A 131 22.68 15.08 48.13
CA SER A 131 23.46 14.23 47.22
C SER A 131 22.55 13.50 46.22
N ILE A 132 23.01 13.34 44.98
CA ILE A 132 22.48 12.39 44.00
C ILE A 132 23.50 11.25 43.90
N ASP A 133 23.09 10.02 44.25
CA ASP A 133 23.87 8.82 43.98
C ASP A 133 23.49 8.29 42.59
N GLY A 134 24.42 8.32 41.65
CA GLY A 134 24.23 7.83 40.28
C GLY A 134 24.21 6.30 40.17
N GLY A 135 24.37 5.58 41.29
CA GLY A 135 24.57 4.14 41.32
C GLY A 135 25.99 3.76 40.89
N GLY A 136 26.57 2.77 41.58
CA GLY A 136 27.84 2.17 41.20
C GLY A 136 27.69 1.27 39.98
N VAL A 137 28.72 1.27 39.11
CA VAL A 137 28.88 0.31 38.00
C VAL A 137 29.11 -1.11 38.49
#